data_AF-A0A367IXM7-F1
#
_entry.id   AF-A0A367IXM7-F1
#
_cell.length_a   1.000
_cell.length_b   1.000
_cell.length_c   1.000
_cell.angle_alpha   90.00
_cell.angle_beta   90.00
_cell.angle_gamma   90.00
#
_symmetry.space_group_name_H-M   'P 1'
#
loop_
_entity.id
_entity.type
_entity.pdbx_description
1 polymer ?
#
loop_
_entity_poly.entity_id
_entity_poly.type
_entity_poly.pdbx_seq_one_letter_code
_entity_poly.pdbx_strand_id
1 'polypeptide(L)'
;ELTMDVTKLSEENEQLRNKLKNFDDYDEIKRELQIMKYVEFSTGEDEFDANDVLKKEMTKDSLEVQLMEKNKRLESEYTQMKVSYADIKKENERNIKLTEELNTKIAEQTKLVQRLEEDLLRLGQKTDQPDGFAASRNGSSTNLATITTEHTPRQSLESIREDKSILPIVMSQRDRFRQKNAELEERLRSLETALQEANMEVSSLKSDNLKLYERLKFVHVWKEGQRERNDSIALNMSSESSTIPSMRQFKRTNLSEDPADKYSRLYEESMNPFTQFHRKVTKHIKQNKQKTTTLL
;
A
#
# COMPACT_ATOMS: atom_id res chain seq x y z
N GLU A 1 -19.45 50.50 80.39
CA GLU A 1 -20.06 49.65 79.34
C GLU A 1 -19.43 49.90 77.99
N LEU A 2 -19.53 51.11 77.40
CA LEU A 2 -18.91 51.42 76.10
C LEU A 2 -17.43 51.03 75.97
N THR A 3 -16.60 51.31 76.97
CA THR A 3 -15.17 50.96 76.94
C THR A 3 -14.93 49.45 76.93
N MET A 4 -15.79 48.68 77.59
CA MET A 4 -15.70 47.23 77.69
C MET A 4 -16.20 46.54 76.41
N ASP A 5 -17.16 47.16 75.72
CA ASP A 5 -17.63 46.71 74.40
C ASP A 5 -16.61 47.04 73.30
N VAL A 6 -15.96 48.20 73.37
CA VAL A 6 -14.86 48.57 72.46
C VAL A 6 -13.68 47.60 72.59
N THR A 7 -13.32 47.18 73.81
CA THR A 7 -12.26 46.18 73.99
C THR A 7 -12.66 44.81 73.45
N LYS A 8 -13.90 44.35 73.66
CA LYS A 8 -14.38 43.08 73.09
C LYS A 8 -14.40 43.09 71.56
N LEU A 9 -14.87 44.19 70.95
CA LEU A 9 -14.88 44.35 69.48
C LEU A 9 -13.46 44.44 68.90
N SER A 10 -12.51 44.99 69.65
CA SER A 10 -11.09 45.01 69.29
C SER A 10 -10.50 43.60 69.31
N GLU A 11 -10.77 42.83 70.37
CA GLU A 11 -10.33 41.43 70.50
C GLU A 11 -10.94 40.55 69.40
N GLU A 12 -12.24 40.70 69.08
CA GLU A 12 -12.87 39.99 67.96
C GLU A 12 -12.26 40.37 66.61
N ASN A 13 -11.95 41.66 66.38
CA ASN A 13 -11.28 42.09 65.16
C ASN A 13 -9.87 41.48 65.03
N GLU A 14 -9.13 41.41 66.12
CA GLU A 14 -7.80 40.80 66.15
C GLU A 14 -7.88 39.28 65.89
N GLN A 15 -8.87 38.60 66.47
CA GLN A 15 -9.14 37.19 66.20
C GLN A 15 -9.53 36.95 64.74
N LEU A 16 -10.37 37.80 64.15
CA LEU A 16 -10.76 37.70 62.74
C LEU A 16 -9.57 37.96 61.81
N ARG A 17 -8.70 38.92 62.13
CA ARG A 17 -7.45 39.18 61.39
C ARG A 17 -6.49 38.00 61.45
N ASN A 18 -6.34 37.37 62.61
CA ASN A 18 -5.52 36.17 62.76
C ASN A 18 -6.08 34.99 61.96
N LYS A 19 -7.42 34.81 61.94
CA LYS A 19 -8.05 33.80 61.09
C LYS A 19 -7.84 34.09 59.61
N LEU A 20 -7.98 35.34 59.16
CA LEU A 20 -7.75 35.73 57.77
C LEU A 20 -6.33 35.42 57.34
N LYS A 21 -5.34 35.72 58.20
CA LYS A 21 -3.93 35.43 57.94
C LYS A 21 -3.64 33.93 57.78
N ASN A 22 -4.35 33.08 58.53
CA ASN A 22 -4.25 31.63 58.37
C ASN A 22 -4.88 31.12 57.06
N PHE A 23 -5.63 31.97 56.35
CA PHE A 23 -6.22 31.66 55.05
C PHE A 23 -5.47 32.30 53.88
N ASP A 24 -4.36 33.02 54.11
CA ASP A 24 -3.58 33.65 53.04
C ASP A 24 -3.00 32.59 52.07
N ASP A 25 -2.73 31.38 52.57
CA ASP A 25 -2.12 30.27 51.82
C ASP A 25 -3.11 29.48 50.95
N TYR A 26 -4.42 29.76 51.08
CA TYR A 26 -5.47 28.97 50.43
C TYR A 26 -5.37 28.98 48.91
N ASP A 27 -4.97 30.10 48.32
CA ASP A 27 -4.84 30.23 46.88
C ASP A 27 -3.65 29.40 46.35
N GLU A 28 -2.58 29.27 47.11
CA GLU A 28 -1.44 28.41 46.77
C GLU A 28 -1.80 26.93 46.89
N ILE A 29 -2.39 26.53 48.02
CA ILE A 29 -2.84 25.14 48.26
C ILE A 29 -3.88 24.73 47.19
N LYS A 30 -4.76 25.65 46.80
CA LYS A 30 -5.73 25.42 45.73
C LYS A 30 -5.06 25.26 44.35
N ARG A 31 -3.99 26.01 44.06
CA ARG A 31 -3.20 25.82 42.85
C ARG A 31 -2.51 24.46 42.84
N GLU A 32 -1.80 24.12 43.92
CA GLU A 32 -1.11 22.83 44.05
C GLU A 32 -2.09 21.64 43.95
N LEU A 33 -3.24 21.69 44.62
CA LEU A 33 -4.29 20.67 44.50
C LEU A 33 -4.85 20.57 43.09
N GLN A 34 -5.03 21.69 42.39
CA GLN A 34 -5.49 21.69 41.01
C GLN A 34 -4.45 21.05 40.08
N ILE A 35 -3.16 21.34 40.29
CA ILE A 35 -2.05 20.73 39.57
C ILE A 35 -1.99 19.23 39.85
N MET A 36 -2.07 18.83 41.13
CA MET A 36 -2.04 17.42 41.53
C MET A 36 -3.22 16.64 40.95
N LYS A 37 -4.43 17.22 40.98
CA LYS A 37 -5.60 16.66 40.31
C LYS A 37 -5.36 16.53 38.80
N TYR A 38 -4.77 17.53 38.17
CA TYR A 38 -4.50 17.43 36.73
C TYR A 38 -3.41 16.40 36.41
N VAL A 39 -2.40 16.24 37.24
CA VAL A 39 -1.34 15.22 37.08
C VAL A 39 -1.90 13.81 37.29
N GLU A 40 -2.69 13.59 38.33
CA GLU A 40 -3.24 12.28 38.69
C GLU A 40 -4.35 11.82 37.72
N PHE A 41 -5.09 12.75 37.12
CA PHE A 41 -6.21 12.43 36.22
C PHE A 41 -5.95 12.71 34.72
N SER A 42 -4.86 13.38 34.31
CA SER A 42 -4.51 13.53 32.87
C SER A 42 -3.66 12.38 32.31
N THR A 43 -3.18 11.49 33.17
CA THR A 43 -2.40 10.31 32.82
C THR A 43 -3.28 9.05 32.68
N GLY A 44 -4.53 9.08 33.15
CA GLY A 44 -5.51 8.03 32.94
C GLY A 44 -6.19 8.15 31.57
N GLU A 45 -6.36 7.03 30.87
CA GLU A 45 -6.97 6.93 29.54
C GLU A 45 -8.46 7.32 29.47
N ASP A 46 -9.06 7.72 30.59
CA ASP A 46 -10.40 8.27 30.60
C ASP A 46 -10.34 9.68 30.01
N GLU A 47 -11.09 9.88 28.93
CA GLU A 47 -11.37 11.11 28.20
C GLU A 47 -12.08 12.14 29.12
N PHE A 48 -11.41 12.52 30.22
CA PHE A 48 -11.79 13.65 31.04
C PHE A 48 -11.60 14.88 30.17
N ASP A 49 -12.71 15.56 29.88
CA ASP A 49 -12.74 16.79 29.10
C ASP A 49 -11.95 17.88 29.84
N ALA A 50 -10.63 17.84 29.63
CA ALA A 50 -9.65 18.72 30.24
C ALA A 50 -9.98 20.19 29.99
N ASN A 51 -10.86 20.49 29.03
CA ASN A 51 -11.35 21.83 28.76
C ASN A 51 -12.00 22.51 29.96
N ASP A 52 -12.63 21.79 30.89
CA ASP A 52 -13.32 22.44 32.02
C ASP A 52 -12.36 22.92 33.12
N VAL A 53 -11.19 22.30 33.22
CA VAL A 53 -10.08 22.74 34.10
C VAL A 53 -9.15 23.73 33.38
N LEU A 54 -8.96 23.56 32.06
CA LEU A 54 -8.15 24.42 31.18
C LEU A 54 -8.81 25.76 30.82
N LYS A 55 -10.09 25.97 31.12
CA LYS A 55 -10.79 27.26 30.89
C LYS A 55 -10.34 28.37 31.84
N LYS A 56 -9.60 28.05 32.90
CA LYS A 56 -8.98 29.07 33.75
C LYS A 56 -7.60 29.40 33.19
N GLU A 57 -7.49 30.50 32.45
CA GLU A 57 -6.25 30.95 31.79
C GLU A 57 -5.01 30.90 32.70
N MET A 58 -5.17 31.12 34.01
CA MET A 58 -4.09 31.07 34.99
C MET A 58 -3.41 29.70 35.15
N THR A 59 -4.02 28.58 34.74
CA THR A 59 -3.42 27.24 34.86
C THR A 59 -2.82 26.73 33.55
N LYS A 60 -3.21 27.30 32.39
CA LYS A 60 -2.58 26.97 31.09
C LYS A 60 -1.18 27.57 30.96
N ASP A 61 -0.97 28.74 31.54
CA ASP A 61 0.31 29.47 31.51
C ASP A 61 1.20 29.15 32.71
N SER A 62 0.76 28.27 33.62
CA SER A 62 1.63 27.76 34.67
C SER A 62 2.79 27.02 34.01
N LEU A 63 4.01 27.42 34.36
CA LEU A 63 5.25 26.91 33.83
C LEU A 63 5.32 25.38 33.94
N GLU A 64 4.72 24.80 35.00
CA GLU A 64 4.62 23.35 35.17
C GLU A 64 3.84 22.66 34.04
N VAL A 65 2.70 23.23 33.62
CA VAL A 65 1.86 22.64 32.56
C VAL A 65 2.59 22.68 31.22
N GLN A 66 3.25 23.80 30.90
CA GLN A 66 4.04 23.93 29.67
C GLN A 66 5.27 23.02 29.68
N LEU A 67 5.93 22.85 30.83
CA LEU A 67 7.07 21.95 30.98
C LEU A 67 6.64 20.49 30.76
N MET A 68 5.49 20.10 31.32
CA MET A 68 4.92 18.77 31.13
C MET A 68 4.50 18.50 29.69
N GLU A 69 3.83 19.44 29.03
CA GLU A 69 3.46 19.31 27.62
C GLU A 69 4.71 19.15 26.74
N LYS A 70 5.76 19.94 26.99
CA LYS A 70 7.04 19.77 26.30
C LYS A 70 7.70 18.44 26.61
N ASN A 71 7.66 17.96 27.86
CA ASN A 71 8.25 16.69 28.24
C ASN A 71 7.52 15.51 27.55
N LYS A 72 6.18 15.52 27.57
CA LYS A 72 5.35 14.53 26.86
C LYS A 72 5.59 14.56 25.34
N ARG A 73 5.76 15.76 24.77
CA ARG A 73 6.10 15.91 23.35
C ARG A 73 7.49 15.35 23.04
N LEU A 74 8.49 15.66 23.86
CA LEU A 74 9.85 15.13 23.72
C LEU A 74 9.88 13.60 23.87
N GLU A 75 9.11 13.03 24.80
CA GLU A 75 8.95 11.59 24.95
C GLU A 75 8.30 10.96 23.70
N SER A 76 7.25 11.58 23.16
CA SER A 76 6.61 11.15 21.91
C SER A 76 7.60 11.19 20.73
N GLU A 77 8.31 12.31 20.55
CA GLU A 77 9.33 12.46 19.50
C GLU A 77 10.48 11.45 19.69
N TYR A 78 10.90 11.20 20.94
CA TYR A 78 11.91 10.20 21.27
C TYR A 78 11.45 8.78 20.92
N THR A 79 10.22 8.40 21.27
CA THR A 79 9.66 7.09 20.90
C THR A 79 9.52 6.93 19.39
N GLN A 80 9.07 7.98 18.69
CA GLN A 80 8.96 7.99 17.23
C GLN A 80 10.34 7.83 16.57
N MET A 81 11.35 8.56 17.05
CA MET A 81 12.73 8.43 16.59
C MET A 81 13.30 7.04 16.88
N LYS A 82 12.96 6.44 18.02
CA LYS A 82 13.40 5.09 18.38
C LYS A 82 12.79 4.02 17.47
N VAL A 83 11.51 4.16 17.12
CA VAL A 83 10.83 3.26 16.15
C VAL A 83 11.45 3.43 14.76
N SER A 84 11.59 4.67 14.28
CA SER A 84 12.22 4.96 12.98
C SER A 84 13.65 4.40 12.89
N TYR A 85 14.44 4.57 13.96
CA TYR A 85 15.78 3.99 14.04
C TYR A 85 15.76 2.45 13.97
N ALA A 86 14.83 1.80 14.67
CA ALA A 86 14.68 0.35 14.62
C ALA A 86 14.29 -0.15 13.21
N ASP A 87 13.41 0.58 12.53
CA ASP A 87 12.98 0.26 11.16
C ASP A 87 14.12 0.41 10.15
N ILE A 88 14.84 1.54 10.19
CA ILE A 88 16.01 1.80 9.34
C ILE A 88 17.10 0.74 9.60
N LYS A 89 17.34 0.40 10.87
CA LYS A 89 18.31 -0.65 11.22
C LYS A 89 17.90 -2.00 10.62
N LYS A 90 16.62 -2.37 10.71
CA LYS A 90 16.09 -3.61 10.14
C LYS A 90 16.14 -3.61 8.61
N GLU A 91 15.96 -2.47 7.96
CA GLU A 91 16.14 -2.32 6.52
C GLU A 91 17.62 -2.49 6.13
N ASN A 92 18.53 -1.85 6.85
CA ASN A 92 19.96 -1.99 6.62
C ASN A 92 20.43 -3.46 6.77
N GLU A 93 19.98 -4.15 7.81
CA GLU A 93 20.25 -5.59 8.00
C GLU A 93 19.74 -6.45 6.82
N ARG A 94 18.59 -6.11 6.22
CA ARG A 94 18.10 -6.80 5.01
C ARG A 94 18.94 -6.48 3.79
N ASN A 95 19.33 -5.22 3.60
CA ASN A 95 20.17 -4.80 2.47
C ASN A 95 21.57 -5.45 2.54
N ILE A 96 22.14 -5.59 3.74
CA ILE A 96 23.40 -6.31 3.96
C ILE A 96 23.25 -7.78 3.52
N LYS A 97 22.20 -8.48 3.99
CA LYS A 97 21.94 -9.88 3.59
C LYS A 97 21.75 -10.03 2.09
N LEU A 98 20.99 -9.13 1.45
CA LEU A 98 20.80 -9.14 0.01
C LEU A 98 22.12 -8.92 -0.74
N THR A 99 22.97 -8.03 -0.24
CA THR A 99 24.30 -7.78 -0.83
C THR A 99 25.19 -9.01 -0.71
N GLU A 100 25.17 -9.69 0.45
CA GLU A 100 25.87 -10.96 0.64
C GLU A 100 25.38 -12.04 -0.33
N GLU A 101 24.05 -12.21 -0.48
CA GLU A 101 23.45 -13.16 -1.42
C GLU A 101 23.79 -12.85 -2.90
N LEU A 102 23.83 -11.57 -3.27
CA LEU A 102 24.23 -11.17 -4.62
C LEU A 102 25.72 -11.43 -4.84
N ASN A 103 26.57 -11.17 -3.84
CA ASN A 103 28.00 -11.48 -3.91
C ASN A 103 28.27 -12.98 -4.03
N THR A 104 27.52 -13.84 -3.32
CA THR A 104 27.66 -15.30 -3.48
C THR A 104 27.24 -15.75 -4.88
N LYS A 105 26.12 -15.23 -5.42
CA LYS A 105 25.69 -15.52 -6.79
C LYS A 105 26.72 -15.07 -7.83
N ILE A 106 27.30 -13.88 -7.67
CA ILE A 106 28.38 -13.40 -8.54
C ILE A 106 29.59 -14.34 -8.45
N ALA A 107 29.99 -14.76 -7.25
CA ALA A 107 31.11 -15.69 -7.08
C ALA A 107 30.84 -17.06 -7.75
N GLU A 108 29.62 -17.58 -7.66
CA GLU A 108 29.20 -18.81 -8.34
C GLU A 108 29.20 -18.66 -9.86
N GLN A 109 28.67 -17.56 -10.37
CA GLN A 109 28.67 -17.25 -11.80
C GLN A 109 30.09 -17.10 -12.34
N THR A 110 30.96 -16.36 -11.66
CA THR A 110 32.37 -16.22 -12.05
C THR A 110 33.08 -17.56 -12.06
N LYS A 111 32.86 -18.43 -11.05
CA LYS A 111 33.40 -19.80 -11.05
C LYS A 111 32.88 -20.63 -12.22
N LEU A 112 31.59 -20.51 -12.55
CA LEU A 112 31.01 -21.22 -13.69
C LEU A 112 31.61 -20.74 -15.00
N VAL A 113 31.73 -19.42 -15.19
CA VAL A 113 32.38 -18.82 -16.35
C VAL A 113 33.82 -19.31 -16.47
N GLN A 114 34.60 -19.30 -15.39
CA GLN A 114 35.97 -19.80 -15.38
C GLN A 114 36.04 -21.28 -15.82
N ARG A 115 35.15 -22.15 -15.33
CA ARG A 115 35.10 -23.55 -15.77
C ARG A 115 34.76 -23.67 -17.25
N LEU A 116 33.81 -22.88 -17.74
CA LEU A 116 33.46 -22.87 -19.16
C LEU A 116 34.62 -22.37 -20.02
N GLU A 117 35.36 -21.37 -19.56
CA GLU A 117 36.59 -20.89 -20.22
C GLU A 117 37.68 -21.98 -20.24
N GLU A 118 37.90 -22.68 -19.12
CA GLU A 118 38.83 -23.82 -19.05
C GLU A 118 38.41 -24.95 -19.99
N ASP A 119 37.12 -25.29 -20.05
CA ASP A 119 36.58 -26.32 -20.94
C ASP A 119 36.71 -25.92 -22.42
N LEU A 120 36.46 -24.65 -22.76
CA LEU A 120 36.70 -24.11 -24.10
C LEU A 120 38.18 -24.14 -24.46
N LEU A 121 39.07 -23.79 -23.52
CA LEU A 121 40.51 -23.84 -23.72
C LEU A 121 40.98 -25.27 -23.98
N ARG A 122 40.46 -26.25 -23.23
CA ARG A 122 40.76 -27.68 -23.42
C ARG A 122 40.24 -28.20 -24.76
N LEU A 123 39.07 -27.75 -25.21
CA LEU A 123 38.55 -28.11 -26.53
C LEU A 123 39.40 -27.51 -27.66
N GLY A 124 39.81 -26.25 -27.53
CA GLY A 124 40.69 -25.58 -28.49
C GLY A 124 42.09 -26.21 -28.56
N GLN A 125 42.66 -26.62 -27.43
CA GLN A 125 43.95 -27.34 -27.41
C GLN A 125 43.86 -28.74 -28.01
N LYS A 126 42.69 -29.41 -27.89
CA LYS A 126 42.48 -30.75 -28.47
C LYS A 126 42.34 -30.71 -29.99
N THR A 127 42.01 -29.55 -30.57
CA THR A 127 41.97 -29.34 -32.03
C THR A 127 43.33 -28.95 -32.63
N ASP A 128 44.29 -28.51 -31.82
CA ASP A 128 45.63 -28.05 -32.25
C ASP A 128 46.75 -29.10 -32.10
N GLN A 129 46.44 -30.34 -31.70
CA GLN A 129 47.37 -31.47 -31.79
C GLN A 129 47.37 -32.02 -33.23
N PRO A 130 48.45 -31.83 -34.02
CA PRO A 130 48.54 -32.39 -35.37
C PRO A 130 49.18 -33.76 -35.27
N ASP A 131 48.46 -34.76 -34.75
CA ASP A 131 48.92 -36.14 -34.88
C ASP A 131 47.77 -37.04 -35.32
N GLY A 132 47.95 -37.58 -36.52
CA GLY A 132 46.96 -38.34 -37.24
C GLY A 132 46.72 -39.68 -36.59
N PHE A 133 45.45 -40.03 -36.40
CA PHE A 133 45.01 -41.42 -36.49
C PHE A 133 43.57 -41.47 -37.02
N ALA A 134 43.41 -42.32 -38.02
CA ALA A 134 42.16 -42.67 -38.62
C ALA A 134 41.21 -43.39 -37.64
N ALA A 135 39.95 -43.46 -38.06
CA ALA A 135 38.89 -44.35 -37.62
C ALA A 135 38.12 -43.96 -36.34
N SER A 136 36.87 -43.53 -36.53
CA SER A 136 35.69 -44.34 -36.18
C SER A 136 34.45 -43.45 -36.09
N ARG A 137 33.68 -43.36 -37.19
CA ARG A 137 32.25 -43.00 -37.14
C ARG A 137 31.48 -43.81 -38.18
N ASN A 138 31.39 -45.11 -37.95
CA ASN A 138 30.23 -45.89 -38.39
C ASN A 138 29.16 -45.76 -37.30
N GLY A 139 28.00 -45.21 -37.67
CA GLY A 139 26.91 -44.94 -36.75
C GLY A 139 25.66 -44.41 -37.46
N SER A 140 25.18 -45.19 -38.43
CA SER A 140 23.77 -45.43 -38.81
C SER A 140 22.79 -44.25 -39.05
N SER A 141 22.22 -44.27 -40.26
CA SER A 141 20.81 -43.97 -40.59
C SER A 141 20.36 -42.52 -40.35
N THR A 142 20.20 -41.70 -41.40
CA THR A 142 19.00 -41.77 -42.23
C THR A 142 19.28 -41.52 -43.72
N ASN A 143 18.74 -42.41 -44.55
CA ASN A 143 18.75 -42.30 -46.00
C ASN A 143 17.84 -41.17 -46.47
N LEU A 144 18.39 -40.24 -47.27
CA LEU A 144 17.64 -39.57 -48.33
C LEU A 144 18.52 -39.50 -49.58
N ALA A 145 18.43 -40.56 -50.39
CA ALA A 145 18.66 -40.48 -51.83
C ALA A 145 17.63 -39.46 -52.38
N THR A 146 17.87 -38.59 -53.36
CA THR A 146 18.53 -38.77 -54.65
C THR A 146 18.59 -37.37 -55.26
N ILE A 147 19.73 -36.89 -55.75
CA ILE A 147 19.82 -36.02 -56.95
C ILE A 147 21.25 -36.19 -57.48
N THR A 148 21.29 -36.86 -58.61
CA THR A 148 22.44 -37.10 -59.48
C THR A 148 22.73 -35.86 -60.30
N THR A 149 23.93 -35.31 -60.19
CA THR A 149 24.60 -34.67 -61.33
C THR A 149 26.10 -34.67 -61.11
N GLU A 150 26.76 -35.54 -61.87
CA GLU A 150 28.21 -35.67 -62.00
C GLU A 150 28.79 -34.40 -62.62
N HIS A 151 29.81 -33.80 -61.97
CA HIS A 151 31.00 -33.22 -62.61
C HIS A 151 32.07 -32.92 -61.54
N THR A 152 33.19 -33.63 -61.63
CA THR A 152 34.49 -33.38 -60.94
C THR A 152 35.19 -32.13 -61.49
N PRO A 153 36.31 -31.57 -60.93
CA PRO A 153 37.16 -32.05 -59.82
C PRO A 153 37.61 -30.99 -58.77
N ARG A 154 37.90 -31.45 -57.55
CA ARG A 154 39.03 -31.03 -56.68
C ARG A 154 39.37 -29.52 -56.55
N GLN A 155 38.50 -28.74 -55.92
CA GLN A 155 38.90 -27.44 -55.30
C GLN A 155 38.21 -27.16 -53.96
N SER A 156 37.75 -28.20 -53.25
CA SER A 156 36.87 -28.04 -52.08
C SER A 156 37.45 -28.62 -50.78
N LEU A 157 38.76 -28.57 -50.56
CA LEU A 157 39.32 -28.95 -49.24
C LEU A 157 39.64 -27.75 -48.34
N GLU A 158 39.89 -26.57 -48.90
CA GLU A 158 40.18 -25.35 -48.11
C GLU A 158 38.90 -24.64 -47.64
N SER A 159 37.84 -24.63 -48.47
CA SER A 159 36.53 -24.05 -48.09
C SER A 159 35.89 -24.79 -46.90
N ILE A 160 36.09 -26.10 -46.79
CA ILE A 160 35.54 -26.92 -45.68
C ILE A 160 36.25 -26.62 -44.35
N ARG A 161 37.48 -26.07 -44.36
CA ARG A 161 38.20 -25.71 -43.12
C ARG A 161 37.69 -24.40 -42.54
N GLU A 162 37.36 -23.42 -43.37
CA GLU A 162 36.70 -22.17 -42.95
C GLU A 162 35.24 -22.42 -42.56
N ASP A 163 34.54 -23.31 -43.26
CA ASP A 163 33.19 -23.74 -42.90
C ASP A 163 33.14 -24.47 -41.54
N LYS A 164 34.23 -25.13 -41.12
CA LYS A 164 34.34 -25.77 -39.80
C LYS A 164 34.63 -24.79 -38.66
N SER A 165 35.19 -23.60 -38.92
CA SER A 165 35.43 -22.57 -37.91
C SER A 165 34.25 -21.58 -37.78
N ILE A 166 33.50 -21.33 -38.86
CA ILE A 166 32.32 -20.46 -38.85
C ILE A 166 31.08 -21.15 -38.27
N LEU A 167 30.90 -22.46 -38.48
CA LEU A 167 29.73 -23.20 -37.99
C LEU A 167 29.60 -23.17 -36.45
N PRO A 168 30.68 -23.38 -35.66
CA PRO A 168 30.63 -23.23 -34.20
C PRO A 168 30.22 -21.83 -33.75
N ILE A 169 30.70 -20.79 -34.46
CA ILE A 169 30.37 -19.40 -34.16
C ILE A 169 28.87 -19.16 -34.43
N VAL A 170 28.38 -19.56 -35.60
CA VAL A 170 26.96 -19.44 -35.98
C VAL A 170 26.05 -20.26 -35.07
N MET A 171 26.49 -21.46 -34.66
CA MET A 171 25.78 -22.27 -33.66
C MET A 171 25.70 -21.54 -32.32
N SER A 172 26.81 -20.97 -31.82
CA SER A 172 26.82 -20.20 -30.58
C SER A 172 25.94 -18.95 -30.65
N GLN A 173 25.90 -18.28 -31.81
CA GLN A 173 25.04 -17.12 -32.03
C GLN A 173 23.58 -17.54 -32.04
N ARG A 174 23.23 -18.58 -32.80
CA ARG A 174 21.88 -19.17 -32.82
C ARG A 174 21.44 -19.56 -31.41
N ASP A 175 22.31 -20.17 -30.62
CA ASP A 175 21.97 -20.63 -29.27
C ASP A 175 21.80 -19.44 -28.32
N ARG A 176 22.62 -18.39 -28.43
CA ARG A 176 22.39 -17.11 -27.71
C ARG A 176 21.06 -16.45 -28.12
N PHE A 177 20.73 -16.43 -29.40
CA PHE A 177 19.45 -15.89 -29.87
C PHE A 177 18.28 -16.73 -29.38
N ARG A 178 18.40 -18.06 -29.36
CA ARG A 178 17.38 -18.95 -28.77
C ARG A 178 17.21 -18.70 -27.28
N GLN A 179 18.31 -18.55 -26.54
CA GLN A 179 18.27 -18.24 -25.11
C GLN A 179 17.59 -16.88 -24.86
N LYS A 180 18.00 -15.84 -25.58
CA LYS A 180 17.38 -14.51 -25.49
C LYS A 180 15.89 -14.55 -25.86
N ASN A 181 15.52 -15.33 -26.87
CA ASN A 181 14.12 -15.47 -27.27
C ASN A 181 13.30 -16.21 -26.21
N ALA A 182 13.85 -17.27 -25.61
CA ALA A 182 13.20 -17.98 -24.50
C ALA A 182 13.03 -17.08 -23.26
N GLU A 183 14.04 -16.27 -22.93
CA GLU A 183 13.98 -15.29 -21.84
C GLU A 183 12.92 -14.20 -22.12
N LEU A 184 12.82 -13.72 -23.36
CA LEU A 184 11.78 -12.77 -23.76
C LEU A 184 10.38 -13.39 -23.70
N GLU A 185 10.21 -14.63 -24.16
CA GLU A 185 8.95 -15.37 -24.06
C GLU A 185 8.56 -15.60 -22.59
N GLU A 186 9.52 -15.90 -21.72
CA GLU A 186 9.28 -16.04 -20.27
C GLU A 186 8.87 -14.71 -19.63
N ARG A 187 9.56 -13.61 -19.95
CA ARG A 187 9.16 -12.26 -19.50
C ARG A 187 7.77 -11.88 -19.99
N LEU A 188 7.44 -12.22 -21.22
CA LEU A 188 6.12 -11.96 -21.79
C LEU A 188 5.05 -12.73 -21.01
N ARG A 189 5.26 -14.04 -20.77
CA ARG A 189 4.35 -14.85 -19.94
C ARG A 189 4.21 -14.29 -18.52
N SER A 190 5.31 -13.88 -17.90
CA SER A 190 5.30 -13.25 -16.58
C SER A 190 4.47 -11.96 -16.57
N LEU A 191 4.65 -11.09 -17.57
CA LEU A 191 3.88 -9.85 -17.70
C LEU A 191 2.40 -10.12 -17.94
N GLU A 192 2.06 -11.12 -18.77
CA GLU A 192 0.68 -11.55 -18.99
C GLU A 192 0.02 -12.04 -17.69
N THR A 193 0.74 -12.82 -16.88
CA THR A 193 0.23 -13.27 -15.57
C THR A 193 0.01 -12.11 -14.60
N ALA A 194 0.96 -11.15 -14.52
CA ALA A 194 0.81 -9.95 -13.69
C ALA A 194 -0.36 -9.08 -14.16
N LEU A 195 -0.57 -8.97 -15.47
CA LEU A 195 -1.71 -8.24 -16.05
C LEU A 195 -3.04 -8.93 -15.72
N GLN A 196 -3.09 -10.27 -15.72
CA GLN A 196 -4.28 -11.01 -15.30
C GLN A 196 -4.57 -10.80 -13.80
N GLU A 197 -3.54 -10.87 -12.96
CA GLU A 197 -3.66 -10.63 -11.51
C GLU A 197 -4.16 -9.20 -11.22
N ALA A 198 -3.56 -8.19 -11.83
CA ALA A 198 -4.00 -6.80 -11.69
C ALA A 198 -5.44 -6.59 -12.17
N ASN A 199 -5.85 -7.25 -13.26
CA ASN A 199 -7.25 -7.20 -13.71
C ASN A 199 -8.22 -7.87 -12.73
N MET A 200 -7.82 -8.99 -12.11
CA MET A 200 -8.60 -9.64 -11.06
C MET A 200 -8.74 -8.75 -9.83
N GLU A 201 -7.66 -8.11 -9.38
CA GLU A 201 -7.66 -7.16 -8.28
C GLU A 201 -8.58 -5.97 -8.58
N VAL A 202 -8.44 -5.35 -9.76
CA VAL A 202 -9.31 -4.25 -10.20
C VAL A 202 -10.78 -4.68 -10.23
N SER A 203 -11.10 -5.89 -10.69
CA SER A 203 -12.47 -6.41 -10.65
C SER A 203 -12.97 -6.62 -9.23
N SER A 204 -12.11 -7.10 -8.32
CA SER A 204 -12.43 -7.29 -6.90
C SER A 204 -12.72 -5.95 -6.23
N LEU A 205 -11.81 -4.99 -6.36
CA LEU A 205 -11.97 -3.64 -5.83
C LEU A 205 -13.21 -2.94 -6.40
N LYS A 206 -13.50 -3.09 -7.70
CA LYS A 206 -14.74 -2.59 -8.30
C LYS A 206 -15.97 -3.21 -7.65
N SER A 207 -15.97 -4.51 -7.39
CA SER A 207 -17.08 -5.18 -6.70
C SER A 207 -17.25 -4.71 -5.26
N ASP A 208 -16.16 -4.49 -4.53
CA ASP A 208 -16.22 -4.08 -3.13
C ASP A 208 -16.57 -2.60 -2.98
N ASN A 209 -16.05 -1.74 -3.85
CA ASN A 209 -16.48 -0.34 -3.97
C ASN A 209 -17.97 -0.24 -4.29
N LEU A 210 -18.48 -1.12 -5.17
CA LEU A 210 -19.90 -1.19 -5.44
C LEU A 210 -20.70 -1.55 -4.17
N LYS A 211 -20.34 -2.63 -3.47
CA LYS A 211 -20.98 -3.04 -2.19
C LYS A 211 -20.96 -1.93 -1.15
N LEU A 212 -19.85 -1.20 -1.03
CA LEU A 212 -19.72 -0.07 -0.11
C LEU A 212 -20.67 1.06 -0.49
N TYR A 213 -20.78 1.37 -1.79
CA TYR A 213 -21.74 2.32 -2.30
C TYR A 213 -23.18 1.88 -1.98
N GLU A 214 -23.53 0.60 -2.13
CA GLU A 214 -24.88 0.12 -1.76
C GLU A 214 -25.14 0.36 -0.27
N ARG A 215 -24.20 -0.01 0.61
CA ARG A 215 -24.31 0.22 2.06
C ARG A 215 -24.48 1.70 2.40
N LEU A 216 -23.67 2.56 1.78
CA LEU A 216 -23.75 4.00 2.00
C LEU A 216 -25.10 4.55 1.53
N LYS A 217 -25.60 4.10 0.37
CA LYS A 217 -26.91 4.46 -0.15
C LYS A 217 -28.04 3.97 0.76
N PHE A 218 -27.97 2.74 1.27
CA PHE A 218 -28.96 2.23 2.25
C PHE A 218 -28.98 3.05 3.53
N VAL A 219 -27.80 3.37 4.09
CA VAL A 219 -27.70 4.22 5.30
C VAL A 219 -28.22 5.63 5.01
N HIS A 220 -27.91 6.20 3.85
CA HIS A 220 -28.39 7.51 3.44
C HIS A 220 -29.91 7.54 3.29
N VAL A 221 -30.50 6.59 2.56
CA VAL A 221 -31.96 6.46 2.41
C VAL A 221 -32.63 6.19 3.76
N TRP A 222 -32.03 5.39 4.63
CA TRP A 222 -32.56 5.13 5.97
C TRP A 222 -32.51 6.38 6.85
N LYS A 223 -31.41 7.15 6.83
CA LYS A 223 -31.24 8.39 7.58
C LYS A 223 -32.17 9.50 7.06
N GLU A 224 -32.35 9.60 5.74
CA GLU A 224 -33.32 10.52 5.14
C GLU A 224 -34.75 10.12 5.55
N GLY A 225 -35.10 8.83 5.49
CA GLY A 225 -36.41 8.35 5.97
C GLY A 225 -36.61 8.46 7.49
N GLN A 226 -35.55 8.59 8.29
CA GLN A 226 -35.63 8.96 9.71
C GLN A 226 -35.81 10.48 9.88
N ARG A 227 -35.18 11.28 9.01
CA ARG A 227 -35.32 12.73 8.98
C ARG A 227 -36.72 13.14 8.56
N GLU A 228 -37.30 12.53 7.53
CA GLU A 228 -38.69 12.75 7.11
C GLU A 228 -39.69 12.32 8.19
N ARG A 229 -39.42 11.23 8.93
CA ARG A 229 -40.23 10.82 10.08
C ARG A 229 -40.07 11.75 11.28
N ASN A 230 -38.87 12.23 11.57
CA ASN A 230 -38.64 13.20 12.63
C ASN A 230 -39.17 14.60 12.27
N ASP A 231 -39.12 15.01 11.00
CA ASP A 231 -39.78 16.23 10.50
C ASP A 231 -41.31 16.08 10.58
N SER A 232 -41.88 14.90 10.32
CA SER A 232 -43.32 14.67 10.52
C SER A 232 -43.76 14.72 11.99
N ILE A 233 -42.84 14.51 12.95
CA ILE A 233 -43.08 14.69 14.39
C ILE A 233 -42.79 16.15 14.82
N ALA A 234 -41.81 16.81 14.20
CA ALA A 234 -41.42 18.19 14.48
C ALA A 234 -42.38 19.24 13.85
N LEU A 235 -43.11 18.89 12.79
CA LEU A 235 -44.12 19.76 12.16
C LEU A 235 -45.39 19.97 13.01
N ASN A 236 -45.51 19.30 14.17
CA ASN A 236 -46.58 19.54 15.13
C ASN A 236 -46.13 20.33 16.37
N MET A 237 -44.93 20.92 16.38
CA MET A 237 -44.56 21.89 17.41
C MET A 237 -43.79 23.06 16.81
N SER A 238 -44.28 24.27 17.11
CA SER A 238 -43.75 25.59 16.77
C SER A 238 -43.97 26.10 15.33
N SER A 239 -45.13 26.72 15.16
CA SER A 239 -45.31 27.85 14.25
C SER A 239 -44.59 29.07 14.82
N GLU A 240 -43.29 29.23 14.54
CA GLU A 240 -42.67 30.55 14.57
C GLU A 240 -41.38 30.60 13.73
N SER A 241 -41.48 31.29 12.61
CA SER A 241 -40.45 32.10 11.96
C SER A 241 -38.99 31.77 12.32
N SER A 242 -38.37 30.93 11.51
CA SER A 242 -36.95 31.13 11.15
C SER A 242 -36.67 30.47 9.80
N THR A 243 -36.30 31.30 8.83
CA THR A 243 -35.77 30.90 7.55
C THR A 243 -34.45 30.15 7.76
N ILE A 244 -34.51 28.82 7.81
CA ILE A 244 -33.33 27.96 7.80
C ILE A 244 -32.69 28.09 6.41
N PRO A 245 -31.38 28.39 6.28
CA PRO A 245 -30.73 28.40 4.99
C PRO A 245 -30.76 26.97 4.44
N SER A 246 -31.49 26.78 3.34
CA SER A 246 -31.41 25.58 2.51
C SER A 246 -29.95 25.28 2.26
N MET A 247 -29.49 24.16 2.82
CA MET A 247 -28.11 23.73 2.76
C MET A 247 -27.73 23.56 1.30
N ARG A 248 -27.01 24.57 0.81
CA ARG A 248 -26.20 24.63 -0.41
C ARG A 248 -26.36 23.37 -1.26
N GLN A 249 -27.20 23.48 -2.29
CA GLN A 249 -26.93 22.77 -3.54
C GLN A 249 -25.49 23.12 -3.90
N PHE A 250 -24.57 22.18 -3.67
CA PHE A 250 -23.24 22.23 -4.23
C PHE A 250 -23.44 22.34 -5.74
N LYS A 251 -23.34 23.57 -6.26
CA LYS A 251 -23.11 23.84 -7.67
C LYS A 251 -21.88 23.02 -8.01
N ARG A 252 -22.11 21.86 -8.62
CA ARG A 252 -21.08 20.97 -9.15
C ARG A 252 -20.36 21.76 -10.23
N THR A 253 -19.30 22.45 -9.83
CA THR A 253 -18.32 22.97 -10.76
C THR A 253 -17.72 21.76 -11.44
N ASN A 254 -18.00 21.61 -12.73
CA ASN A 254 -17.31 20.71 -13.63
C ASN A 254 -15.80 20.76 -13.31
N LEU A 255 -15.23 19.65 -12.85
CA LEU A 255 -13.87 19.16 -13.09
C LEU A 255 -13.61 18.02 -12.09
N SER A 256 -13.39 16.81 -12.63
CA SER A 256 -13.27 15.51 -11.95
C SER A 256 -14.63 14.82 -11.72
N GLU A 257 -14.86 13.77 -12.50
CA GLU A 257 -15.95 12.82 -12.29
C GLU A 257 -15.75 12.17 -10.91
N ASP A 258 -16.53 12.60 -9.92
CA ASP A 258 -16.45 12.10 -8.55
C ASP A 258 -16.52 10.56 -8.62
N PRO A 259 -15.54 9.82 -8.06
CA PRO A 259 -15.60 8.36 -8.02
C PRO A 259 -16.94 7.87 -7.47
N ALA A 260 -17.59 8.62 -6.56
CA ALA A 260 -18.93 8.32 -6.07
C ALA A 260 -20.01 8.33 -7.16
N ASP A 261 -19.97 9.28 -8.12
CA ASP A 261 -20.92 9.34 -9.24
C ASP A 261 -20.71 8.18 -10.22
N LYS A 262 -19.45 7.77 -10.43
CA LYS A 262 -19.12 6.61 -11.26
C LYS A 262 -19.70 5.32 -10.69
N TYR A 263 -19.52 5.08 -9.39
CA TYR A 263 -20.09 3.91 -8.72
C TYR A 263 -21.61 4.02 -8.55
N SER A 264 -22.15 5.23 -8.42
CA SER A 264 -23.60 5.49 -8.45
C SER A 264 -24.25 5.04 -9.76
N ARG A 265 -23.67 5.42 -10.90
CA ARG A 265 -24.16 4.99 -12.22
C ARG A 265 -24.04 3.48 -12.41
N LEU A 266 -22.90 2.90 -12.03
CA LEU A 266 -22.69 1.44 -12.09
C LEU A 266 -23.70 0.69 -11.20
N TYR A 267 -24.01 1.22 -10.03
CA TYR A 267 -25.02 0.67 -9.13
C TYR A 267 -26.42 0.76 -9.73
N GLU A 268 -26.83 1.93 -10.20
CA GLU A 268 -28.15 2.13 -10.82
C GLU A 268 -28.33 1.30 -12.08
N GLU A 269 -27.28 1.19 -12.90
CA GLU A 269 -27.25 0.27 -14.03
C GLU A 269 -27.35 -1.18 -13.57
N SER A 270 -26.69 -1.57 -12.48
CA SER A 270 -26.76 -2.94 -11.96
C SER A 270 -28.11 -3.28 -11.29
N MET A 271 -28.78 -2.30 -10.70
CA MET A 271 -30.07 -2.46 -10.01
C MET A 271 -31.28 -2.24 -10.92
N ASN A 272 -31.09 -1.69 -12.11
CA ASN A 272 -32.17 -1.52 -13.07
C ASN A 272 -32.66 -2.91 -13.56
N PRO A 273 -33.96 -3.25 -13.40
CA PRO A 273 -34.48 -4.55 -13.80
C PRO A 273 -34.35 -4.80 -15.32
N PHE A 274 -34.39 -3.75 -16.14
CA PHE A 274 -34.30 -3.86 -17.60
C PHE A 274 -32.89 -4.15 -18.10
N THR A 275 -31.85 -3.62 -17.44
CA THR A 275 -30.45 -3.89 -17.78
C THR A 275 -30.06 -5.31 -17.37
N GLN A 276 -30.51 -5.77 -16.21
CA GLN A 276 -30.35 -7.17 -15.78
C GLN A 276 -31.03 -8.13 -16.77
N PHE A 277 -32.25 -7.80 -17.20
CA PHE A 277 -32.96 -8.57 -18.22
C PHE A 277 -32.21 -8.58 -19.56
N HIS A 278 -31.76 -7.42 -20.04
CA HIS A 278 -30.96 -7.32 -21.27
C HIS A 278 -29.67 -8.16 -21.20
N ARG A 279 -28.96 -8.12 -20.07
CA ARG A 279 -27.77 -8.96 -19.81
C ARG A 279 -28.11 -10.45 -19.86
N LYS A 280 -29.21 -10.86 -19.23
CA LYS A 280 -29.66 -12.27 -19.24
C LYS A 280 -30.04 -12.72 -20.65
N VAL A 281 -30.80 -11.92 -21.39
CA VAL A 281 -31.21 -12.22 -22.77
C VAL A 281 -29.99 -12.30 -23.71
N THR A 282 -29.07 -11.34 -23.66
CA THR A 282 -27.85 -11.40 -24.49
C THR A 282 -26.97 -12.61 -24.15
N LYS A 283 -26.84 -12.96 -22.87
CA LYS A 283 -26.12 -14.18 -22.46
C LYS A 283 -26.80 -15.44 -23.00
N HIS A 284 -28.13 -15.50 -22.93
CA HIS A 284 -28.91 -16.62 -23.43
C HIS A 284 -28.79 -16.76 -24.97
N ILE A 285 -28.83 -15.64 -25.70
CA ILE A 285 -28.62 -15.62 -27.15
C ILE A 285 -27.22 -16.12 -27.51
N LYS A 286 -26.18 -15.69 -26.79
CA LYS A 286 -24.80 -16.17 -27.02
C LYS A 286 -24.65 -17.67 -26.75
N GLN A 287 -25.26 -18.18 -25.69
CA GLN A 287 -25.26 -19.60 -25.38
C GLN A 287 -26.01 -20.42 -26.43
N ASN A 288 -27.16 -19.93 -26.92
CA ASN A 288 -27.89 -20.60 -28.00
C ASN A 288 -27.11 -20.60 -29.31
N LYS A 289 -26.43 -19.49 -29.66
CA LYS A 289 -25.53 -19.43 -30.82
C LYS A 289 -24.38 -20.43 -30.70
N GLN A 290 -23.73 -20.52 -29.53
CA GLN A 290 -22.66 -21.51 -29.32
C GLN A 290 -23.18 -22.94 -29.46
N LYS A 291 -24.33 -23.26 -28.87
CA LYS A 291 -24.94 -24.60 -29.00
C LYS A 291 -25.31 -24.96 -30.43
N THR A 292 -25.78 -24.00 -31.23
CA THR A 292 -26.08 -24.23 -32.66
C THR A 292 -24.82 -24.40 -33.49
N THR A 293 -23.72 -23.71 -33.16
CA THR A 293 -22.42 -23.89 -33.83
C THR A 293 -21.73 -25.21 -33.47
N THR A 294 -22.00 -25.79 -32.30
CA THR A 294 -21.42 -27.10 -31.88
C THR A 294 -22.22 -28.31 -32.38
N LEU A 295 -23.46 -28.12 -32.85
CA LEU A 295 -24.34 -29.18 -33.36
C LEU A 295 -24.31 -29.32 -34.90
N LEU A 296 -23.55 -28.46 -35.59
CA LEU A 296 -23.22 -28.52 -37.02
C LEU A 296 -21.77 -29.00 -37.18
#